data_AF-A0A252E758-F1
#
_entry.id   AF-A0A252E758-F1
#
_cell.length_a   1.000
_cell.length_b   1.000
_cell.length_c   1.000
_cell.angle_alpha   90.00
_cell.angle_beta   90.00
_cell.angle_gamma   90.00
#
_symmetry.space_group_name_H-M   'P 1'
#
loop_
_entity.id
_entity.type
_entity.pdbx_description
1 polymer ?
#
loop_
_entity_poly.entity_id
_entity_poly.type
_entity_poly.pdbx_seq_one_letter_code
_entity_poly.pdbx_strand_id
1 'polypeptide(L)'
;MNIPPSKIPINSASYQTKFKPLLLEKSQNFVGRTFIFTFINDFLHYYNRGYFTIVGTPGSGKSAILAKYAIANPDVLYYNAQIEGKSRAEEFLKDVCTQLIKRIANEGHEIEVPDNATEGSWFLSLLLQKISDELKPNQKLIIAIDALDAIERHSQPPGSNLFYLPRYLPQGVYFLLTRRPFPKEKFGLLIETPSQIHDLAAYPEQTRQDVQAYIRQYLISNPIEYLSLGLTQRQGDAETQRNLNDESFEGLDIAHHFVESDKSHEEFIAHLIPESENNFMFLSQILPSIAEGFYSEPFQRQPLPPGLQAYYQQHWQKMTSEGLSDVALKILRVLTHLKNGECLSAQAIAQTINEDAYDIAEVLENWLEFLVLQRIDTKTHYSFYHSSFRNWLAQRLSSKEIE
;
A
#
# COMPACT_ATOMS: atom_id res chain seq x y z
N MET A 1 33.56 26.40 -18.25
CA MET A 1 33.47 26.31 -16.77
C MET A 1 32.06 26.71 -16.38
N ASN A 2 31.16 25.73 -16.27
CA ASN A 2 29.77 25.93 -15.85
C ASN A 2 29.65 25.43 -14.42
N ILE A 3 29.56 26.37 -13.48
CA ILE A 3 29.24 26.08 -12.09
C ILE A 3 27.75 25.67 -12.07
N PRO A 4 27.38 24.50 -11.51
CA PRO A 4 25.99 24.11 -11.41
C PRO A 4 25.23 25.11 -10.52
N PRO A 5 23.93 25.37 -10.78
CA PRO A 5 23.15 26.27 -9.95
C PRO A 5 23.14 25.73 -8.51
N SER A 6 23.54 26.59 -7.57
CA SER A 6 23.56 26.25 -6.16
C SER A 6 22.15 25.92 -5.70
N LYS A 7 21.93 24.66 -5.32
CA LYS A 7 20.87 24.29 -4.38
C LYS A 7 21.15 25.12 -3.14
N ILE A 8 20.36 26.14 -2.86
CA ILE A 8 20.26 26.59 -1.47
C ILE A 8 19.79 25.35 -0.72
N PRO A 9 20.58 24.80 0.22
CA PRO A 9 20.08 23.76 1.06
C PRO A 9 19.03 24.43 1.92
N ILE A 10 17.76 24.30 1.51
CA ILE A 10 16.69 24.28 2.48
C ILE A 10 17.16 23.23 3.48
N ASN A 11 17.29 23.59 4.75
CA ASN A 11 17.89 22.76 5.78
C ASN A 11 16.96 21.55 6.08
N SER A 12 16.78 20.66 5.10
CA SER A 12 15.85 19.53 5.06
C SER A 12 16.42 18.29 5.76
N ALA A 13 17.72 18.31 6.07
CA ALA A 13 18.42 17.20 6.69
C ALA A 13 18.00 16.89 8.13
N SER A 14 17.32 17.81 8.84
CA SER A 14 17.14 17.68 10.30
C SER A 14 15.78 17.15 10.79
N TYR A 15 14.77 16.97 9.93
CA TYR A 15 13.39 16.67 10.43
C TYR A 15 12.62 15.51 9.79
N GLN A 16 13.32 14.60 9.11
CA GLN A 16 12.78 13.27 8.81
C GLN A 16 13.11 12.22 9.89
N THR A 17 13.79 12.56 10.99
CA THR A 17 14.32 11.58 11.98
C THR A 17 13.25 10.67 12.59
N LYS A 18 12.03 11.17 12.82
CA LYS A 18 10.92 10.35 13.37
C LYS A 18 10.38 9.34 12.38
N PHE A 19 10.29 9.70 11.10
CA PHE A 19 9.72 8.84 10.06
C PHE A 19 10.79 8.05 9.28
N LYS A 20 12.08 8.38 9.44
CA LYS A 20 13.19 7.74 8.72
C LYS A 20 13.22 6.22 8.89
N PRO A 21 13.05 5.64 10.10
CA PRO A 21 13.00 4.19 10.25
C PRO A 21 11.86 3.58 9.43
N LEU A 22 10.67 4.18 9.49
CA LEU A 22 9.50 3.74 8.74
C LEU A 22 9.70 3.86 7.22
N LEU A 23 10.29 4.97 6.74
CA LEU A 23 10.58 5.17 5.32
C LEU A 23 11.55 4.09 4.81
N LEU A 24 12.60 3.78 5.59
CA LEU A 24 13.57 2.74 5.24
C LEU A 24 12.93 1.35 5.24
N GLU A 25 12.12 1.03 6.24
CA GLU A 25 11.35 -0.22 6.32
C GLU A 25 10.42 -0.38 5.11
N LYS A 26 9.59 0.63 4.81
CA LYS A 26 8.60 0.57 3.72
C LYS A 26 9.22 0.60 2.32
N SER A 27 10.45 1.09 2.17
CA SER A 27 11.17 1.13 0.90
C SER A 27 12.20 0.01 0.74
N GLN A 28 12.35 -0.85 1.75
CA GLN A 28 13.26 -2.00 1.68
C GLN A 28 12.85 -2.91 0.52
N ASN A 29 13.83 -3.30 -0.29
CA ASN A 29 13.63 -4.14 -1.49
C ASN A 29 12.58 -3.58 -2.47
N PHE A 30 12.37 -2.26 -2.49
CA PHE A 30 11.43 -1.63 -3.43
C PHE A 30 11.89 -1.81 -4.88
N VAL A 31 10.99 -2.31 -5.73
CA VAL A 31 11.22 -2.54 -7.16
C VAL A 31 10.08 -1.96 -7.99
N GLY A 32 10.43 -1.41 -9.16
CA GLY A 32 9.45 -1.06 -10.19
C GLY A 32 8.65 0.21 -9.91
N ARG A 33 7.38 0.21 -10.32
CA ARG A 33 6.43 1.34 -10.18
C ARG A 33 6.82 2.60 -10.95
N THR A 34 7.71 2.47 -11.94
CA THR A 34 8.22 3.58 -12.75
C THR A 34 7.09 4.43 -13.33
N PHE A 35 6.00 3.80 -13.79
CA PHE A 35 4.85 4.48 -14.36
C PHE A 35 4.17 5.45 -13.37
N ILE A 36 4.11 5.11 -12.07
CA ILE A 36 3.55 6.02 -11.06
C ILE A 36 4.48 7.22 -10.83
N PHE A 37 5.79 7.01 -10.79
CA PHE A 37 6.74 8.11 -10.66
C PHE A 37 6.71 9.03 -11.89
N THR A 38 6.51 8.47 -13.09
CA THR A 38 6.27 9.26 -14.30
C THR A 38 5.02 10.12 -14.14
N PHE A 39 3.88 9.56 -13.68
CA PHE A 39 2.67 10.35 -13.45
C PHE A 39 2.87 11.46 -12.41
N ILE A 40 3.60 11.20 -11.32
CA ILE A 40 3.94 12.23 -10.33
C ILE A 40 4.78 13.33 -10.99
N ASN A 41 5.81 12.98 -11.76
CA ASN A 41 6.67 13.95 -12.41
C ASN A 41 5.93 14.79 -13.45
N ASP A 42 5.08 14.16 -14.26
CA ASP A 42 4.22 14.82 -15.23
C ASP A 42 3.28 15.79 -14.53
N PHE A 43 2.61 15.36 -13.45
CA PHE A 43 1.74 16.21 -12.64
C PHE A 43 2.47 17.45 -12.12
N LEU A 44 3.65 17.26 -11.54
CA LEU A 44 4.49 18.33 -11.02
C LEU A 44 5.08 19.23 -12.12
N HIS A 45 5.09 18.79 -13.38
CA HIS A 45 5.55 19.56 -14.52
C HIS A 45 4.42 20.39 -15.15
N TYR A 46 3.24 19.79 -15.34
CA TYR A 46 2.10 20.42 -16.03
C TYR A 46 1.30 21.37 -15.16
N TYR A 47 1.20 21.10 -13.86
CA TYR A 47 0.48 21.95 -12.92
C TYR A 47 1.45 22.73 -12.06
N ASN A 48 1.08 23.96 -11.70
CA ASN A 48 1.87 24.82 -10.82
C ASN A 48 1.49 24.66 -9.33
N ARG A 49 0.53 23.80 -9.00
CA ARG A 49 0.05 23.44 -7.64
C ARG A 49 -0.92 22.27 -7.76
N GLY A 50 -1.19 21.56 -6.66
CA GLY A 50 -2.32 20.63 -6.63
C GLY A 50 -2.17 19.39 -5.74
N TYR A 51 -3.15 18.50 -5.87
CA TYR A 51 -3.20 17.22 -5.15
C TYR A 51 -3.01 16.03 -6.10
N PHE A 52 -2.03 15.19 -5.84
CA PHE A 52 -1.85 13.91 -6.52
C PHE A 52 -2.17 12.77 -5.54
N THR A 53 -3.13 11.92 -5.86
CA THR A 53 -3.60 10.86 -4.97
C THR A 53 -3.39 9.48 -5.58
N ILE A 54 -2.70 8.61 -4.86
CA ILE A 54 -2.55 7.20 -5.18
C ILE A 54 -3.59 6.40 -4.38
N VAL A 55 -4.46 5.69 -5.09
CA VAL A 55 -5.51 4.84 -4.50
C VAL A 55 -5.17 3.37 -4.72
N GLY A 56 -5.57 2.51 -3.80
CA GLY A 56 -5.38 1.06 -3.96
C GLY A 56 -5.78 0.28 -2.73
N THR A 57 -5.99 -1.00 -2.91
CA THR A 57 -6.40 -1.95 -1.86
C THR A 57 -5.27 -2.22 -0.84
N PRO A 58 -5.56 -2.88 0.28
CA PRO A 58 -4.55 -3.22 1.28
C PRO A 58 -3.45 -4.10 0.67
N GLY A 59 -2.19 -3.80 0.99
CA GLY A 59 -1.03 -4.53 0.46
C GLY A 59 -0.63 -4.20 -0.99
N SER A 60 -1.32 -3.27 -1.65
CA SER A 60 -1.02 -2.88 -3.04
C SER A 60 0.28 -2.07 -3.23
N GLY A 61 1.04 -1.78 -2.17
CA GLY A 61 2.34 -1.08 -2.25
C GLY A 61 2.31 0.46 -2.20
N LYS A 62 1.16 1.08 -1.88
CA LYS A 62 1.02 2.56 -1.83
C LYS A 62 2.05 3.26 -0.95
N SER A 63 2.17 2.82 0.31
CA SER A 63 3.10 3.39 1.28
C SER A 63 4.55 3.22 0.87
N ALA A 64 4.87 2.10 0.22
CA ALA A 64 6.20 1.84 -0.33
C ALA A 64 6.55 2.82 -1.46
N ILE A 65 5.60 3.13 -2.35
CA ILE A 65 5.77 4.12 -3.43
C ILE A 65 6.07 5.51 -2.83
N LEU A 66 5.23 5.95 -1.88
CA LEU A 66 5.38 7.27 -1.28
C LEU A 66 6.66 7.37 -0.43
N ALA A 67 7.02 6.30 0.28
CA ALA A 67 8.27 6.24 1.04
C ALA A 67 9.50 6.30 0.12
N LYS A 68 9.49 5.55 -0.99
CA LYS A 68 10.55 5.60 -2.00
C LYS A 68 10.69 7.00 -2.59
N TYR A 69 9.58 7.68 -2.89
CA TYR A 69 9.57 9.05 -3.36
C TYR A 69 10.21 10.00 -2.33
N ALA A 70 9.81 9.92 -1.07
CA ALA A 70 10.31 10.78 0.00
C ALA A 70 11.82 10.58 0.27
N ILE A 71 12.32 9.33 0.19
CA ILE A 71 13.76 9.05 0.31
C ILE A 71 14.55 9.64 -0.86
N ALA A 72 14.02 9.54 -2.08
CA ALA A 72 14.67 10.10 -3.26
C ALA A 72 14.64 11.64 -3.29
N ASN A 73 13.71 12.26 -2.55
CA ASN A 73 13.50 13.70 -2.49
C ASN A 73 13.50 14.19 -1.03
N PRO A 74 14.68 14.41 -0.42
CA PRO A 74 14.79 14.78 1.00
C PRO A 74 14.06 16.07 1.40
N ASP A 75 13.78 16.95 0.44
CA ASP A 75 13.04 18.19 0.66
C ASP A 75 11.52 17.99 0.81
N VAL A 76 11.01 16.76 0.63
CA VAL A 76 9.62 16.39 0.86
C VAL A 76 9.33 16.30 2.35
N LEU A 77 8.27 16.98 2.79
CA LEU A 77 7.71 16.82 4.13
C LEU A 77 6.85 15.56 4.14
N TYR A 78 7.21 14.54 4.92
CA TYR A 78 6.49 13.28 4.99
C TYR A 78 5.71 13.16 6.30
N TYR A 79 4.46 12.69 6.21
CA TYR A 79 3.60 12.38 7.32
C TYR A 79 2.91 11.03 7.09
N ASN A 80 2.76 10.22 8.12
CA ASN A 80 2.05 8.95 8.04
C ASN A 80 0.96 8.87 9.11
N ALA A 81 -0.30 8.73 8.67
CA ALA A 81 -1.47 8.74 9.54
C ALA A 81 -1.75 7.40 10.24
N GLN A 82 -1.08 6.31 9.84
CA GLN A 82 -1.20 4.99 10.48
C GLN A 82 -0.33 4.84 11.72
N ILE A 83 0.62 5.75 11.95
CA ILE A 83 1.39 5.74 13.19
C ILE A 83 0.45 6.06 14.36
N GLU A 84 0.59 5.31 15.45
CA GLU A 84 -0.17 5.54 16.67
C GLU A 84 -0.08 7.01 17.12
N GLY A 85 -1.23 7.63 17.39
CA GLY A 85 -1.33 9.05 17.75
C GLY A 85 -1.18 10.04 16.59
N LYS A 86 -1.07 9.58 15.34
CA LYS A 86 -0.95 10.43 14.12
C LYS A 86 -2.20 10.40 13.22
N SER A 87 -3.26 9.76 13.68
CA SER A 87 -4.57 9.68 13.00
C SER A 87 -5.45 10.92 13.22
N ARG A 88 -5.11 11.81 14.16
CA ARG A 88 -5.92 12.98 14.53
C ARG A 88 -5.49 14.24 13.78
N ALA A 89 -6.48 15.06 13.40
CA ALA A 89 -6.23 16.29 12.64
C ALA A 89 -5.40 17.32 13.42
N GLU A 90 -5.61 17.43 14.73
CA GLU A 90 -4.82 18.35 15.56
C GLU A 90 -3.33 17.96 15.58
N GLU A 91 -3.04 16.66 15.65
CA GLU A 91 -1.67 16.13 15.66
C GLU A 91 -0.99 16.27 14.31
N PHE A 92 -1.74 16.08 13.22
CA PHE A 92 -1.27 16.41 11.88
C PHE A 92 -0.89 17.89 11.75
N LEU A 93 -1.80 18.80 12.12
CA LEU A 93 -1.57 20.23 12.01
C LEU A 93 -0.39 20.68 12.86
N LYS A 94 -0.29 20.23 14.11
CA LYS A 94 0.87 20.52 14.97
C LYS A 94 2.18 20.09 14.33
N ASP A 95 2.26 18.86 13.84
CA ASP A 95 3.49 18.30 13.28
C ASP A 95 3.89 19.02 11.98
N VAL A 96 2.97 19.09 11.02
CA VAL A 96 3.24 19.71 9.71
C VAL A 96 3.51 21.19 9.84
N CYS A 97 2.71 21.95 10.60
CA CYS A 97 2.95 23.38 10.79
C CYS A 97 4.29 23.65 11.49
N THR A 98 4.67 22.85 12.49
CA THR A 98 5.99 22.96 13.14
C THR A 98 7.12 22.73 12.14
N GLN A 99 6.99 21.73 11.26
CA GLN A 99 7.98 21.45 10.23
C GLN A 99 8.05 22.58 9.18
N LEU A 100 6.92 23.15 8.78
CA LEU A 100 6.85 24.28 7.85
C LEU A 100 7.46 25.55 8.45
N ILE A 101 7.18 25.85 9.72
CA ILE A 101 7.76 26.97 10.45
C ILE A 101 9.28 26.87 10.49
N LYS A 102 9.82 25.70 10.84
CA LYS A 102 11.28 25.47 10.87
C LYS A 102 11.92 25.65 9.50
N ARG A 103 11.17 25.40 8.43
CA ARG A 103 11.63 25.61 7.05
C ARG A 103 11.68 27.09 6.68
N ILE A 104 10.75 27.89 7.19
CA ILE A 104 10.70 29.36 7.00
C ILE A 104 11.75 30.04 7.88
N ALA A 105 11.92 29.57 9.12
CA ALA A 105 12.82 30.14 10.11
C ALA A 105 14.30 29.84 9.77
N ASN A 106 14.87 30.62 8.86
CA ASN A 106 16.31 30.86 8.78
C ASN A 106 16.60 32.24 9.42
N GLU A 107 17.47 32.26 10.44
CA GLU A 107 17.97 33.46 11.14
C GLU A 107 17.01 34.16 12.12
N GLY A 108 16.69 33.50 13.24
CA GLY A 108 16.44 34.19 14.53
C GLY A 108 15.00 34.61 14.87
N HIS A 109 14.01 34.35 14.01
CA HIS A 109 12.60 34.55 14.34
C HIS A 109 11.88 33.22 14.59
N GLU A 110 11.60 32.91 15.86
CA GLU A 110 10.69 31.84 16.23
C GLU A 110 9.26 32.26 15.89
N ILE A 111 8.68 31.68 14.85
CA ILE A 111 7.22 31.72 14.66
C ILE A 111 6.66 30.66 15.60
N GLU A 112 6.10 31.06 16.73
CA GLU A 112 5.38 30.13 17.60
C GLU A 112 4.10 29.64 16.91
N VAL A 113 3.74 28.38 17.14
CA VAL A 113 2.46 27.81 16.71
C VAL A 113 1.38 28.38 17.63
N PRO A 114 0.41 29.19 17.15
CA PRO A 114 -0.64 29.73 18.00
C PRO A 114 -1.48 28.63 18.65
N ASP A 115 -2.07 28.89 19.82
CA ASP A 115 -2.90 27.91 20.52
C ASP A 115 -4.09 27.41 19.68
N ASN A 116 -4.63 28.27 18.81
CA ASN A 116 -5.72 27.96 17.89
C ASN A 116 -5.25 27.48 16.49
N ALA A 117 -3.96 27.16 16.32
CA ALA A 117 -3.41 26.69 15.04
C ALA A 117 -4.02 25.38 14.55
N THR A 118 -4.57 24.58 15.46
CA THR A 118 -5.24 23.31 15.15
C THR A 118 -6.74 23.48 14.85
N GLU A 119 -7.27 24.69 14.96
CA GLU A 119 -8.68 24.99 14.70
C GLU A 119 -8.92 25.17 13.19
N GLY A 120 -8.91 24.06 12.45
CA GLY A 120 -9.20 24.06 11.02
C GLY A 120 -7.98 24.37 10.14
N SER A 121 -8.22 24.89 8.94
CA SER A 121 -7.20 24.99 7.87
C SER A 121 -6.42 26.32 7.86
N TRP A 122 -6.83 27.32 8.64
CA TRP A 122 -6.38 28.71 8.45
C TRP A 122 -4.86 28.86 8.64
N PHE A 123 -4.29 28.25 9.68
CA PHE A 123 -2.87 28.43 10.00
C PHE A 123 -1.98 27.69 9.01
N LEU A 124 -2.36 26.45 8.65
CA LEU A 124 -1.70 25.71 7.59
C LEU A 124 -1.74 26.51 6.28
N SER A 125 -2.89 27.05 5.89
CA SER A 125 -3.05 27.85 4.67
C SER A 125 -2.16 29.10 4.69
N LEU A 126 -2.04 29.77 5.85
CA LEU A 126 -1.15 30.93 6.03
C LEU A 126 0.33 30.55 5.82
N LEU A 127 0.79 29.46 6.42
CA LEU A 127 2.17 28.98 6.27
C LEU A 127 2.48 28.57 4.84
N LEU A 128 1.54 27.87 4.19
CA LEU A 128 1.68 27.50 2.78
C LEU A 128 1.79 28.72 1.88
N GLN A 129 1.00 29.77 2.13
CA GLN A 129 1.07 31.02 1.37
C GLN A 129 2.41 31.72 1.56
N LYS A 130 2.87 31.87 2.81
CA LYS A 130 4.18 32.48 3.10
C LYS A 130 5.32 31.77 2.39
N ILE A 131 5.35 30.44 2.44
CA ILE A 131 6.37 29.66 1.73
C ILE A 131 6.25 29.87 0.22
N SER A 132 5.04 29.81 -0.32
CA SER A 132 4.78 30.04 -1.75
C SER A 132 5.35 31.38 -2.24
N ASP A 133 5.15 32.46 -1.47
CA ASP A 133 5.61 33.80 -1.84
C ASP A 133 7.15 33.91 -1.91
N GLU A 134 7.85 33.03 -1.18
CA GLU A 134 9.32 32.98 -1.13
C GLU A 134 9.93 31.93 -2.08
N LEU A 135 9.11 31.06 -2.70
CA LEU A 135 9.59 30.03 -3.62
C LEU A 135 10.21 30.67 -4.87
N LYS A 136 11.46 30.32 -5.16
CA LYS A 136 12.12 30.70 -6.42
C LYS A 136 11.49 29.97 -7.61
N PRO A 137 11.68 30.46 -8.85
CA PRO A 137 11.29 29.72 -10.05
C PRO A 137 11.82 28.28 -10.01
N ASN A 138 10.93 27.32 -10.31
CA ASN A 138 11.15 25.86 -10.27
C ASN A 138 11.33 25.23 -8.87
N GLN A 139 11.31 26.01 -7.78
CA GLN A 139 11.20 25.42 -6.44
C GLN A 139 9.75 24.99 -6.15
N LYS A 140 9.61 23.92 -5.37
CA LYS A 140 8.33 23.33 -5.02
C LYS A 140 8.35 22.97 -3.54
N LEU A 141 7.23 23.20 -2.85
CA LEU A 141 6.94 22.60 -1.56
C LEU A 141 6.07 21.37 -1.80
N ILE A 142 6.57 20.20 -1.40
CA ILE A 142 5.83 18.94 -1.54
C ILE A 142 5.59 18.36 -0.14
N ILE A 143 4.33 18.10 0.17
CA ILE A 143 3.89 17.46 1.41
C ILE A 143 3.30 16.10 1.05
N ALA A 144 3.95 15.04 1.49
CA ALA A 144 3.54 13.66 1.30
C ALA A 144 2.77 13.16 2.54
N ILE A 145 1.52 12.75 2.36
CA ILE A 145 0.68 12.19 3.42
C ILE A 145 0.33 10.75 3.08
N ASP A 146 0.86 9.83 3.86
CA ASP A 146 0.63 8.40 3.72
C ASP A 146 -0.59 7.96 4.54
N ALA A 147 -1.37 7.05 3.94
CA ALA A 147 -2.52 6.38 4.52
C ALA A 147 -3.58 7.35 5.08
N LEU A 148 -3.99 8.31 4.24
CA LEU A 148 -5.00 9.30 4.60
C LEU A 148 -6.35 8.67 5.04
N ASP A 149 -6.60 7.41 4.70
CA ASP A 149 -7.74 6.61 5.20
C ASP A 149 -7.67 6.19 6.67
N ALA A 150 -6.53 6.34 7.34
CA ALA A 150 -6.38 6.03 8.76
C ALA A 150 -6.87 7.16 9.70
N ILE A 151 -7.33 8.28 9.14
CA ILE A 151 -7.80 9.43 9.91
C ILE A 151 -9.01 9.11 10.79
N GLU A 152 -8.97 9.58 12.04
CA GLU A 152 -10.09 9.52 12.97
C GLU A 152 -11.15 10.58 12.63
N ARG A 153 -12.04 10.28 11.69
CA ARG A 153 -13.03 11.26 11.18
C ARG A 153 -13.95 11.83 12.26
N HIS A 154 -14.23 11.08 13.32
CA HIS A 154 -15.06 11.52 14.45
C HIS A 154 -14.39 12.63 15.29
N SER A 155 -13.07 12.82 15.14
CA SER A 155 -12.33 13.93 15.75
C SER A 155 -12.52 15.27 15.02
N GLN A 156 -13.16 15.28 13.85
CA GLN A 156 -13.38 16.48 13.05
C GLN A 156 -14.88 16.82 12.90
N PRO A 157 -15.25 18.11 12.80
CA PRO A 157 -16.60 18.52 12.47
C PRO A 157 -17.08 17.91 11.14
N PRO A 158 -18.36 17.48 11.04
CA PRO A 158 -18.95 17.01 9.79
C PRO A 158 -18.77 18.03 8.65
N GLY A 159 -18.46 17.54 7.44
CA GLY A 159 -18.27 18.38 6.25
C GLY A 159 -16.91 19.09 6.15
N SER A 160 -16.02 18.93 7.13
CA SER A 160 -14.63 19.40 7.02
C SER A 160 -13.80 18.50 6.10
N ASN A 161 -12.75 19.06 5.52
CA ASN A 161 -11.78 18.27 4.76
C ASN A 161 -10.96 17.38 5.70
N LEU A 162 -10.58 16.18 5.24
CA LEU A 162 -9.65 15.30 5.96
C LEU A 162 -8.41 16.09 6.34
N PHE A 163 -8.01 16.02 7.62
CA PHE A 163 -6.88 16.77 8.18
C PHE A 163 -6.95 18.30 7.99
N TYR A 164 -8.15 18.83 7.73
CA TYR A 164 -8.38 20.21 7.34
C TYR A 164 -7.52 20.65 6.16
N LEU A 165 -7.24 19.73 5.22
CA LEU A 165 -6.47 20.04 4.03
C LEU A 165 -7.14 21.19 3.24
N PRO A 166 -6.38 22.21 2.80
CA PRO A 166 -6.96 23.37 2.13
C PRO A 166 -7.71 23.02 0.83
N ARG A 167 -8.81 23.74 0.55
CA ARG A 167 -9.50 23.59 -0.74
C ARG A 167 -8.68 24.19 -1.89
N TYR A 168 -8.05 25.32 -1.64
CA TYR A 168 -7.16 26.02 -2.58
C TYR A 168 -5.72 25.89 -2.13
N LEU A 169 -4.80 25.73 -3.08
CA LEU A 169 -3.37 25.75 -2.81
C LEU A 169 -2.73 26.99 -3.43
N PRO A 170 -1.72 27.59 -2.78
CA PRO A 170 -0.91 28.62 -3.41
C PRO A 170 0.06 28.00 -4.43
N GLN A 171 0.71 28.83 -5.24
CA GLN A 171 1.60 28.37 -6.31
C GLN A 171 2.82 27.64 -5.73
N GLY A 172 3.30 26.62 -6.44
CA GLY A 172 4.46 25.83 -6.05
C GLY A 172 4.20 24.84 -4.90
N VAL A 173 2.97 24.76 -4.37
CA VAL A 173 2.60 23.83 -3.29
C VAL A 173 1.85 22.61 -3.82
N TYR A 174 2.31 21.42 -3.42
CA TYR A 174 1.73 20.15 -3.83
C TYR A 174 1.55 19.20 -2.65
N PHE A 175 0.48 18.43 -2.72
CA PHE A 175 0.25 17.31 -1.82
C PHE A 175 0.31 15.99 -2.58
N LEU A 176 1.11 15.04 -2.09
CA LEU A 176 1.12 13.66 -2.57
C LEU A 176 0.44 12.78 -1.52
N LEU A 177 -0.69 12.20 -1.87
CA LEU A 177 -1.55 11.47 -0.94
C LEU A 177 -1.57 9.99 -1.31
N THR A 178 -1.58 9.11 -0.31
CA THR A 178 -2.01 7.72 -0.51
C THR A 178 -3.25 7.44 0.32
N ARG A 179 -4.16 6.63 -0.23
CA ARG A 179 -5.30 6.13 0.54
C ARG A 179 -5.89 4.83 -0.01
N ARG A 180 -6.73 4.19 0.78
CA ARG A 180 -7.66 3.16 0.32
C ARG A 180 -8.89 3.78 -0.37
N PRO A 181 -9.68 2.99 -1.12
CA PRO A 181 -10.94 3.46 -1.72
C PRO A 181 -11.92 4.01 -0.66
N PHE A 182 -12.67 5.05 -1.01
CA PHE A 182 -13.79 5.59 -0.21
C PHE A 182 -15.07 5.60 -1.04
N PRO A 183 -16.25 5.54 -0.41
CA PRO A 183 -17.50 5.91 -1.07
C PRO A 183 -17.39 7.34 -1.61
N LYS A 184 -17.95 7.60 -2.80
CA LYS A 184 -17.89 8.94 -3.43
C LYS A 184 -18.50 10.04 -2.55
N GLU A 185 -19.50 9.71 -1.76
CA GLU A 185 -20.18 10.63 -0.84
C GLU A 185 -19.36 10.91 0.43
N LYS A 186 -18.43 10.00 0.76
CA LYS A 186 -17.51 10.10 1.90
C LYS A 186 -16.10 10.50 1.48
N PHE A 187 -15.94 11.06 0.27
CA PHE A 187 -14.64 11.38 -0.35
C PHE A 187 -13.78 12.33 0.52
N GLY A 188 -14.40 13.08 1.44
CA GLY A 188 -13.73 13.78 2.54
C GLY A 188 -12.77 14.90 2.13
N LEU A 189 -12.55 15.10 0.83
CA LEU A 189 -11.65 16.10 0.27
C LEU A 189 -12.40 16.93 -0.76
N LEU A 190 -12.84 18.11 -0.36
CA LEU A 190 -13.34 19.15 -1.25
C LEU A 190 -12.14 19.98 -1.71
N ILE A 191 -11.76 19.86 -2.98
CA ILE A 191 -10.56 20.46 -3.55
C ILE A 191 -10.95 21.32 -4.76
N GLU A 192 -10.42 22.54 -4.83
CA GLU A 192 -10.65 23.53 -5.88
C GLU A 192 -9.32 24.01 -6.50
N THR A 193 -8.39 23.06 -6.66
CA THR A 193 -7.09 23.21 -7.31
C THR A 193 -6.88 21.98 -8.20
N PRO A 194 -5.96 21.99 -9.20
CA PRO A 194 -5.72 20.81 -10.01
C PRO A 194 -5.47 19.57 -9.15
N SER A 195 -6.13 18.47 -9.53
CA SER A 195 -5.97 17.20 -8.84
C SER A 195 -5.96 16.03 -9.82
N GLN A 196 -5.16 15.02 -9.48
CA GLN A 196 -5.11 13.76 -10.20
C GLN A 196 -5.22 12.60 -9.21
N ILE A 197 -5.96 11.57 -9.61
CA ILE A 197 -6.17 10.37 -8.82
C ILE A 197 -5.80 9.18 -9.69
N HIS A 198 -4.84 8.39 -9.23
CA HIS A 198 -4.40 7.18 -9.89
C HIS A 198 -4.70 5.98 -8.99
N ASP A 199 -5.68 5.17 -9.40
CA ASP A 199 -5.97 3.90 -8.75
C ASP A 199 -5.04 2.81 -9.30
N LEU A 200 -4.27 2.17 -8.42
CA LEU A 200 -3.36 1.09 -8.79
C LEU A 200 -4.09 -0.10 -9.41
N ALA A 201 -5.37 -0.30 -9.11
CA ALA A 201 -6.20 -1.34 -9.74
C ALA A 201 -6.39 -1.13 -11.25
N ALA A 202 -6.21 0.10 -11.76
CA ALA A 202 -6.32 0.41 -13.19
C ALA A 202 -5.08 -0.01 -14.01
N TYR A 203 -4.02 -0.51 -13.35
CA TYR A 203 -2.75 -0.86 -13.99
C TYR A 203 -2.33 -2.31 -13.68
N PRO A 204 -3.17 -3.31 -13.97
CA PRO A 204 -2.91 -4.70 -13.57
C PRO A 204 -1.69 -5.30 -14.29
N GLU A 205 -1.45 -4.94 -15.55
CA GLU A 205 -0.33 -5.47 -16.35
C GLU A 205 1.01 -4.91 -15.88
N GLN A 206 1.10 -3.60 -15.68
CA GLN A 206 2.29 -2.95 -15.12
C GLN A 206 2.58 -3.46 -13.71
N THR A 207 1.54 -3.63 -12.89
CA THR A 207 1.69 -4.16 -11.54
C THR A 207 2.17 -5.61 -11.55
N ARG A 208 1.70 -6.44 -12.49
CA ARG A 208 2.18 -7.82 -12.65
C ARG A 208 3.66 -7.88 -13.00
N GLN A 209 4.12 -6.99 -13.89
CA GLN A 209 5.55 -6.87 -14.22
C GLN A 209 6.38 -6.47 -13.00
N ASP A 210 5.90 -5.52 -12.20
CA ASP A 210 6.56 -5.10 -10.97
C ASP A 210 6.61 -6.24 -9.92
N VAL A 211 5.55 -7.05 -9.81
CA VAL A 211 5.53 -8.25 -8.96
C VAL A 211 6.58 -9.26 -9.40
N GLN A 212 6.65 -9.56 -10.70
CA GLN A 212 7.64 -10.48 -11.24
C GLN A 212 9.06 -10.00 -10.96
N ALA A 213 9.32 -8.69 -11.16
CA ALA A 213 10.60 -8.07 -10.86
C ALA A 213 10.93 -8.12 -9.35
N TYR A 214 9.93 -7.90 -8.49
CA TYR A 214 10.09 -8.00 -7.04
C TYR A 214 10.49 -9.40 -6.59
N ILE A 215 9.80 -10.45 -7.07
CA ILE A 215 10.12 -11.85 -6.74
C ILE A 215 11.54 -12.18 -7.22
N ARG A 216 11.88 -11.85 -8.47
CA ARG A 216 13.24 -12.08 -9.01
C ARG A 216 14.32 -11.40 -8.17
N GLN A 217 14.15 -10.12 -7.86
CA GLN A 217 15.11 -9.36 -7.05
C GLN A 217 15.28 -9.98 -5.65
N TYR A 218 14.18 -10.46 -5.07
CA TYR A 218 14.21 -11.13 -3.78
C TYR A 218 15.04 -12.41 -3.82
N LEU A 219 14.82 -13.28 -4.81
CA LEU A 219 15.54 -14.55 -4.98
C LEU A 219 17.04 -14.35 -5.22
N ILE A 220 17.42 -13.31 -5.98
CA ILE A 220 18.83 -12.95 -6.18
C ILE A 220 19.49 -12.56 -4.85
N SER A 221 18.75 -11.86 -3.99
CA SER A 221 19.29 -11.34 -2.72
C SER A 221 19.22 -12.37 -1.59
N ASN A 222 18.31 -13.34 -1.69
CA ASN A 222 18.05 -14.37 -0.68
C ASN A 222 17.86 -15.72 -1.40
N PRO A 223 18.95 -16.41 -1.78
CA PRO A 223 18.86 -17.70 -2.47
C PRO A 223 18.14 -18.72 -1.59
N ILE A 224 17.16 -19.42 -2.17
CA ILE A 224 16.39 -20.46 -1.48
C ILE A 224 17.02 -21.81 -1.82
N GLU A 225 17.70 -22.40 -0.83
CA GLU A 225 18.61 -23.54 -1.02
C GLU A 225 17.97 -24.74 -1.75
N TYR A 226 16.72 -25.09 -1.44
CA TYR A 226 16.03 -26.21 -2.08
C TYR A 226 15.46 -25.89 -3.47
N LEU A 227 15.27 -24.61 -3.84
CA LEU A 227 14.99 -24.22 -5.22
C LEU A 227 16.26 -24.36 -6.08
N SER A 228 17.41 -24.01 -5.50
CA SER A 228 18.73 -24.18 -6.15
C SER A 228 19.07 -25.66 -6.37
N LEU A 229 18.57 -26.57 -5.52
CA LEU A 229 18.77 -28.01 -5.64
C LEU A 229 17.81 -28.69 -6.64
N GLY A 230 16.90 -27.96 -7.30
CA GLY A 230 15.92 -28.53 -8.24
C GLY A 230 14.88 -29.44 -7.59
N LEU A 231 14.65 -29.30 -6.28
CA LEU A 231 13.77 -30.17 -5.48
C LEU A 231 12.31 -29.68 -5.43
N THR A 232 11.83 -28.94 -6.43
CA THR A 232 10.39 -28.76 -6.59
C THR A 232 9.79 -30.12 -6.97
N GLN A 233 9.00 -30.71 -6.08
CA GLN A 233 8.39 -32.04 -6.19
C GLN A 233 8.34 -32.60 -7.61
N ARG A 234 9.19 -33.60 -7.91
CA ARG A 234 8.96 -34.51 -9.04
C ARG A 234 7.66 -35.26 -8.76
N GLN A 235 6.54 -34.73 -9.25
CA GLN A 235 5.33 -35.53 -9.39
C GLN A 235 5.58 -36.55 -10.50
N GLY A 236 5.67 -37.83 -10.09
CA GLY A 236 5.76 -38.97 -10.98
C GLY A 236 7.20 -39.33 -11.34
N ASP A 237 7.78 -40.27 -10.60
CA ASP A 237 8.31 -41.51 -11.17
C ASP A 237 8.75 -42.41 -10.03
N ALA A 238 7.88 -43.35 -9.69
CA ALA A 238 8.25 -44.53 -8.93
C ALA A 238 9.16 -45.38 -9.82
N GLU A 239 10.48 -45.21 -9.71
CA GLU A 239 11.52 -46.23 -9.99
C GLU A 239 12.90 -45.57 -10.11
N THR A 240 13.54 -45.21 -9.00
CA THR A 240 15.02 -45.25 -8.97
C THR A 240 15.55 -45.45 -7.55
N GLN A 241 15.24 -46.61 -6.96
CA GLN A 241 16.21 -47.23 -6.05
C GLN A 241 17.28 -47.89 -6.92
N ARG A 242 18.39 -47.19 -7.18
CA ARG A 242 19.64 -47.82 -7.59
C ARG A 242 20.83 -47.20 -6.86
N ASN A 243 21.28 -47.96 -5.88
CA ASN A 243 22.68 -48.20 -5.50
C ASN A 243 23.57 -46.97 -5.28
N LEU A 244 23.61 -46.54 -4.03
CA LEU A 244 24.81 -45.92 -3.44
C LEU A 244 25.86 -47.02 -3.32
N ASN A 245 26.86 -47.02 -4.20
CA ASN A 245 28.20 -47.59 -4.03
C ASN A 245 28.96 -47.36 -5.33
N ASP A 246 29.56 -46.17 -5.51
CA ASP A 246 30.86 -46.08 -6.16
C ASP A 246 31.51 -44.72 -5.89
N GLU A 247 32.77 -44.78 -5.47
CA GLU A 247 33.64 -43.66 -5.18
C GLU A 247 34.13 -43.02 -6.49
N SER A 248 33.67 -41.80 -6.78
CA SER A 248 34.41 -40.73 -7.47
C SER A 248 33.41 -39.69 -8.00
N PHE A 249 33.43 -38.48 -7.45
CA PHE A 249 32.78 -37.31 -8.06
C PHE A 249 33.83 -36.21 -8.20
N GLU A 250 34.75 -36.43 -9.13
CA GLU A 250 35.36 -35.31 -9.87
C GLU A 250 34.32 -34.82 -10.89
N GLY A 251 33.99 -33.54 -10.83
CA GLY A 251 33.10 -32.88 -11.80
C GLY A 251 31.67 -32.70 -11.29
N LEU A 252 31.46 -31.78 -10.35
CA LEU A 252 30.17 -31.10 -10.25
C LEU A 252 29.94 -30.39 -11.59
N ASP A 253 28.99 -30.87 -12.38
CA ASP A 253 28.62 -30.29 -13.67
C ASP A 253 27.92 -28.95 -13.46
N ILE A 254 28.74 -27.91 -13.26
CA ILE A 254 28.32 -26.55 -12.93
C ILE A 254 27.33 -26.04 -13.98
N ALA A 255 27.51 -26.35 -15.26
CA ALA A 255 26.63 -25.85 -16.31
C ALA A 255 25.21 -26.43 -16.22
N HIS A 256 25.06 -27.72 -15.91
CA HIS A 256 23.74 -28.36 -15.78
C HIS A 256 22.98 -27.88 -14.55
N HIS A 257 23.68 -27.73 -13.41
CA HIS A 257 23.09 -27.25 -12.17
C HIS A 257 22.62 -25.79 -12.25
N PHE A 258 23.39 -24.92 -12.91
CA PHE A 258 23.00 -23.52 -13.14
C PHE A 258 21.77 -23.39 -14.06
N VAL A 259 21.67 -24.22 -15.10
CA VAL A 259 20.51 -24.24 -16.01
C VAL A 259 19.26 -24.81 -15.32
N GLU A 260 19.41 -25.83 -14.49
CA GLU A 260 18.31 -26.37 -13.67
C GLU A 260 17.85 -25.40 -12.57
N SER A 261 18.77 -24.66 -11.94
CA SER A 261 18.41 -23.64 -10.94
C SER A 261 17.67 -22.45 -11.55
N ASP A 262 18.08 -21.98 -12.74
CA ASP A 262 17.40 -20.88 -13.43
C ASP A 262 15.99 -21.29 -13.88
N LYS A 263 15.83 -22.53 -14.36
CA LYS A 263 14.52 -23.08 -14.71
C LYS A 263 13.61 -23.23 -13.48
N SER A 264 14.16 -23.71 -12.36
CA SER A 264 13.43 -23.86 -11.09
C SER A 264 12.98 -22.51 -10.52
N HIS A 265 13.81 -21.47 -10.65
CA HIS A 265 13.44 -20.10 -10.28
C HIS A 265 12.31 -19.54 -11.14
N GLU A 266 12.38 -19.70 -12.47
CA GLU A 266 11.32 -19.21 -13.37
C GLU A 266 10.01 -19.98 -13.18
N GLU A 267 10.05 -21.29 -12.92
CA GLU A 267 8.87 -22.07 -12.55
C GLU A 267 8.28 -21.60 -11.22
N PHE A 268 9.11 -21.37 -10.19
CA PHE A 268 8.67 -20.81 -8.92
C PHE A 268 8.01 -19.44 -9.07
N ILE A 269 8.62 -18.54 -9.85
CA ILE A 269 8.07 -17.22 -10.16
C ILE A 269 6.73 -17.36 -10.89
N ALA A 270 6.65 -18.23 -11.90
CA ALA A 270 5.43 -18.45 -12.68
C ALA A 270 4.27 -18.96 -11.82
N HIS A 271 4.54 -19.78 -10.80
CA HIS A 271 3.53 -20.25 -9.84
C HIS A 271 3.11 -19.15 -8.87
N LEU A 272 4.05 -18.33 -8.38
CA LEU A 272 3.77 -17.34 -7.34
C LEU A 272 3.10 -16.06 -7.87
N ILE A 273 3.34 -15.68 -9.14
CA ILE A 273 2.70 -14.51 -9.77
C ILE A 273 1.17 -14.54 -9.66
N PRO A 274 0.46 -15.57 -10.16
CA PRO A 274 -1.01 -15.60 -10.09
C PRO A 274 -1.51 -15.66 -8.66
N GLU A 275 -0.80 -16.36 -7.77
CA GLU A 275 -1.16 -16.46 -6.36
C GLU A 275 -1.03 -15.13 -5.61
N SER A 276 -0.05 -14.31 -6.00
CA SER A 276 0.16 -13.00 -5.39
C SER A 276 -1.01 -12.05 -5.59
N GLU A 277 -1.84 -12.25 -6.63
CA GLU A 277 -2.94 -11.36 -7.02
C GLU A 277 -2.53 -9.87 -7.01
N ASN A 278 -1.31 -9.58 -7.47
CA ASN A 278 -0.72 -8.23 -7.47
C ASN A 278 -0.56 -7.57 -6.08
N ASN A 279 -0.51 -8.38 -5.02
CA ASN A 279 -0.42 -7.97 -3.62
C ASN A 279 1.01 -8.14 -3.06
N PHE A 280 1.68 -7.01 -2.85
CA PHE A 280 3.06 -6.99 -2.36
C PHE A 280 3.15 -7.31 -0.87
N MET A 281 2.09 -7.08 -0.08
CA MET A 281 2.08 -7.49 1.33
C MET A 281 2.05 -9.01 1.46
N PHE A 282 1.28 -9.69 0.61
CA PHE A 282 1.31 -11.15 0.58
C PHE A 282 2.73 -11.66 0.27
N LEU A 283 3.36 -11.16 -0.79
CA LEU A 283 4.71 -11.56 -1.17
C LEU A 283 5.76 -11.21 -0.11
N SER A 284 5.65 -10.06 0.54
CA SER A 284 6.61 -9.63 1.57
C SER A 284 6.56 -10.49 2.83
N GLN A 285 5.48 -11.25 3.05
CA GLN A 285 5.38 -12.23 4.13
C GLN A 285 5.73 -13.64 3.65
N ILE A 286 5.29 -14.03 2.46
CA ILE A 286 5.47 -15.39 1.94
C ILE A 286 6.93 -15.65 1.55
N LEU A 287 7.58 -14.73 0.84
CA LEU A 287 8.96 -14.94 0.37
C LEU A 287 9.97 -15.14 1.52
N PRO A 288 9.97 -14.30 2.60
CA PRO A 288 10.82 -14.56 3.76
C PRO A 288 10.47 -15.86 4.49
N SER A 289 9.18 -16.17 4.64
CA SER A 289 8.76 -17.42 5.29
C SER A 289 9.31 -18.66 4.56
N ILE A 290 9.29 -18.64 3.23
CA ILE A 290 9.86 -19.70 2.39
C ILE A 290 11.38 -19.77 2.56
N ALA A 291 12.07 -18.62 2.50
CA ALA A 291 13.52 -18.54 2.62
C ALA A 291 14.05 -18.93 4.01
N GLU A 292 13.29 -18.63 5.07
CA GLU A 292 13.62 -18.94 6.46
C GLU A 292 13.20 -20.37 6.88
N GLY A 293 12.64 -21.16 5.96
CA GLY A 293 12.27 -22.55 6.22
C GLY A 293 11.01 -22.73 7.07
N PHE A 294 10.14 -21.72 7.15
CA PHE A 294 8.84 -21.83 7.82
C PHE A 294 7.95 -22.90 7.18
N TYR A 295 8.10 -23.09 5.87
CA TYR A 295 7.41 -24.11 5.11
C TYR A 295 8.33 -25.27 4.76
N SER A 296 7.81 -26.50 4.88
CA SER A 296 8.53 -27.70 4.42
C SER A 296 8.54 -27.80 2.90
N GLU A 297 7.59 -27.15 2.23
CA GLU A 297 7.43 -27.13 0.77
C GLU A 297 7.19 -25.69 0.27
N PRO A 298 7.79 -25.25 -0.84
CA PRO A 298 7.71 -23.86 -1.32
C PRO A 298 6.30 -23.34 -1.59
N PHE A 299 5.35 -24.23 -1.89
CA PHE A 299 3.95 -23.89 -2.19
C PHE A 299 2.98 -24.20 -1.03
N GLN A 300 3.50 -24.56 0.13
CA GLN A 300 2.70 -24.68 1.34
C GLN A 300 2.21 -23.29 1.77
N ARG A 301 0.91 -23.17 2.08
CA ARG A 301 0.26 -21.90 2.48
C ARG A 301 -0.45 -21.99 3.81
N GLN A 302 -0.32 -23.13 4.49
CA GLN A 302 -0.86 -23.38 5.81
C GLN A 302 0.21 -24.05 6.68
N PRO A 303 0.45 -23.57 7.91
CA PRO A 303 -0.19 -22.39 8.52
C PRO A 303 0.17 -21.07 7.80
N LEU A 304 -0.62 -20.01 8.01
CA LEU A 304 -0.26 -18.68 7.51
C LEU A 304 1.00 -18.17 8.24
N PRO A 305 1.86 -17.38 7.58
CA PRO A 305 2.97 -16.73 8.27
C PRO A 305 2.46 -15.83 9.39
N PRO A 306 3.15 -15.76 10.54
CA PRO A 306 2.70 -14.95 11.68
C PRO A 306 2.41 -13.48 11.33
N GLY A 307 3.27 -12.85 10.51
CA GLY A 307 3.07 -11.47 10.09
C GLY A 307 1.86 -11.27 9.19
N LEU A 308 1.56 -12.23 8.30
CA LEU A 308 0.36 -12.19 7.46
C LEU A 308 -0.91 -12.47 8.27
N GLN A 309 -0.85 -13.37 9.26
CA GLN A 309 -1.94 -13.63 10.18
C GLN A 309 -2.27 -12.40 11.04
N ALA A 310 -1.26 -11.73 11.60
CA ALA A 310 -1.44 -10.49 12.36
C ALA A 310 -2.05 -9.39 11.49
N TYR A 311 -1.60 -9.27 10.24
CA TYR A 311 -2.13 -8.32 9.27
C TYR A 311 -3.63 -8.56 9.00
N TYR A 312 -4.03 -9.81 8.77
CA TYR A 312 -5.43 -10.17 8.57
C TYR A 312 -6.29 -9.99 9.83
N GLN A 313 -5.72 -10.27 11.01
CA GLN A 313 -6.39 -10.04 12.28
C GLN A 313 -6.72 -8.56 12.52
N GLN A 314 -5.82 -7.64 12.15
CA GLN A 314 -6.07 -6.20 12.23
C GLN A 314 -7.20 -5.77 11.29
N HIS A 315 -7.24 -6.31 10.07
CA HIS A 315 -8.34 -6.04 9.13
C HIS A 315 -9.67 -6.57 9.66
N TRP A 316 -9.69 -7.76 10.25
CA TRP A 316 -10.88 -8.29 10.90
C TRP A 316 -11.39 -7.38 12.01
N GLN A 317 -10.52 -6.99 12.94
CA GLN A 317 -10.88 -6.07 14.04
C GLN A 317 -11.49 -4.77 13.52
N LYS A 318 -10.96 -4.24 12.41
CA LYS A 318 -11.50 -3.04 11.77
C LYS A 318 -12.83 -3.28 11.06
N MET A 319 -12.98 -4.42 10.37
CA MET A 319 -14.24 -4.79 9.73
C MET A 319 -15.38 -5.01 10.73
N THR A 320 -15.06 -5.44 11.95
CA THR A 320 -16.03 -5.79 13.00
C THR A 320 -16.08 -4.80 14.15
N SER A 321 -15.50 -3.61 14.02
CA SER A 321 -15.35 -2.67 15.15
C SER A 321 -16.68 -2.20 15.71
N GLU A 322 -17.72 -2.13 14.87
CA GLU A 322 -19.09 -1.75 15.25
C GLU A 322 -19.99 -2.98 15.50
N GLY A 323 -19.39 -4.17 15.57
CA GLY A 323 -20.10 -5.45 15.56
C GLY A 323 -20.44 -5.94 14.14
N LEU A 324 -20.99 -7.14 14.04
CA LEU A 324 -21.47 -7.72 12.79
C LEU A 324 -22.98 -7.92 12.86
N SER A 325 -23.72 -7.30 11.96
CA SER A 325 -25.15 -7.59 11.79
C SER A 325 -25.37 -8.95 11.14
N ASP A 326 -26.59 -9.49 11.25
CA ASP A 326 -26.98 -10.74 10.58
C ASP A 326 -26.78 -10.65 9.05
N VAL A 327 -27.12 -9.49 8.46
CA VAL A 327 -26.90 -9.21 7.04
C VAL A 327 -25.40 -9.22 6.71
N ALA A 328 -24.56 -8.58 7.54
CA ALA A 328 -23.11 -8.57 7.36
C ALA A 328 -22.52 -9.99 7.42
N LEU A 329 -22.95 -10.83 8.38
CA LEU A 329 -22.52 -12.23 8.48
C LEU A 329 -22.92 -13.04 7.25
N LYS A 330 -24.14 -12.85 6.72
CA LYS A 330 -24.60 -13.50 5.48
C LYS A 330 -23.77 -13.06 4.27
N ILE A 331 -23.44 -11.76 4.16
CA ILE A 331 -22.56 -11.24 3.10
C ILE A 331 -21.16 -11.85 3.20
N LEU A 332 -20.56 -11.90 4.40
CA LEU A 332 -19.27 -12.54 4.62
C LEU A 332 -19.27 -13.99 4.16
N ARG A 333 -20.33 -14.75 4.51
CA ARG A 333 -20.48 -16.14 4.06
C ARG A 333 -20.54 -16.22 2.54
N VAL A 334 -21.33 -15.39 1.86
CA VAL A 334 -21.38 -15.39 0.39
C VAL A 334 -20.02 -15.08 -0.22
N LEU A 335 -19.37 -13.98 0.19
CA LEU A 335 -18.11 -13.53 -0.40
C LEU A 335 -16.93 -14.47 -0.10
N THR A 336 -16.96 -15.18 1.03
CA THR A 336 -15.89 -16.15 1.38
C THR A 336 -15.97 -17.45 0.58
N HIS A 337 -17.13 -17.80 0.03
CA HIS A 337 -17.32 -19.01 -0.81
C HIS A 337 -17.03 -18.78 -2.30
N LEU A 338 -16.76 -17.53 -2.71
CA LEU A 338 -16.37 -17.22 -4.09
C LEU A 338 -15.06 -17.90 -4.47
N LYS A 339 -14.97 -18.41 -5.70
CA LYS A 339 -13.70 -18.92 -6.26
C LYS A 339 -12.77 -17.77 -6.63
N ASN A 340 -11.50 -18.08 -6.88
CA ASN A 340 -10.52 -17.08 -7.32
C ASN A 340 -10.98 -16.43 -8.63
N GLY A 341 -10.97 -15.09 -8.65
CA GLY A 341 -11.43 -14.30 -9.80
C GLY A 341 -12.95 -14.07 -9.85
N GLU A 342 -13.76 -14.75 -9.03
CA GLU A 342 -15.19 -14.49 -8.96
C GLU A 342 -15.48 -13.21 -8.16
N CYS A 343 -16.51 -12.48 -8.59
CA CYS A 343 -17.03 -11.30 -7.93
C CYS A 343 -18.55 -11.24 -8.13
N LEU A 344 -19.26 -10.58 -7.21
CA LEU A 344 -20.72 -10.49 -7.25
C LEU A 344 -21.19 -9.04 -7.12
N SER A 345 -22.27 -8.70 -7.81
CA SER A 345 -22.96 -7.42 -7.58
C SER A 345 -23.76 -7.46 -6.29
N ALA A 346 -24.04 -6.30 -5.69
CA ALA A 346 -24.89 -6.18 -4.50
C ALA A 346 -26.27 -6.86 -4.72
N GLN A 347 -26.84 -6.74 -5.93
CA GLN A 347 -28.10 -7.38 -6.29
C GLN A 347 -28.01 -8.91 -6.33
N ALA A 348 -26.90 -9.47 -6.83
CA ALA A 348 -26.71 -10.92 -6.85
C ALA A 348 -26.53 -11.49 -5.43
N ILE A 349 -25.83 -10.75 -4.56
CA ILE A 349 -25.70 -11.10 -3.14
C ILE A 349 -27.08 -11.07 -2.48
N ALA A 350 -27.83 -9.97 -2.64
CA ALA A 350 -29.18 -9.80 -2.10
C ALA A 350 -30.13 -10.95 -2.47
N GLN A 351 -30.10 -11.38 -3.75
CA GLN A 351 -30.87 -12.54 -4.23
C GLN A 351 -30.41 -13.86 -3.59
N THR A 352 -29.10 -14.03 -3.36
CA THR A 352 -28.54 -15.26 -2.79
C THR A 352 -28.95 -15.46 -1.33
N ILE A 353 -29.05 -14.37 -0.54
CA ILE A 353 -29.35 -14.43 0.89
C ILE A 353 -30.75 -13.96 1.26
N ASN A 354 -31.56 -13.61 0.26
CA ASN A 354 -32.93 -13.10 0.38
C ASN A 354 -33.04 -11.90 1.32
N GLU A 355 -32.23 -10.87 1.06
CA GLU A 355 -32.18 -9.59 1.79
C GLU A 355 -32.36 -8.40 0.84
N ASP A 356 -32.59 -7.20 1.39
CA ASP A 356 -32.72 -5.98 0.58
C ASP A 356 -31.37 -5.52 0.01
N ALA A 357 -31.35 -5.13 -1.27
CA ALA A 357 -30.12 -4.72 -1.95
C ALA A 357 -29.50 -3.43 -1.41
N TYR A 358 -30.29 -2.55 -0.79
CA TYR A 358 -29.81 -1.35 -0.13
C TYR A 358 -29.02 -1.70 1.13
N ASP A 359 -29.53 -2.61 1.96
CA ASP A 359 -28.84 -3.10 3.16
C ASP A 359 -27.50 -3.77 2.79
N ILE A 360 -27.48 -4.52 1.68
CA ILE A 360 -26.23 -5.09 1.14
C ILE A 360 -25.26 -3.99 0.73
N ALA A 361 -25.74 -2.99 -0.01
CA ALA A 361 -24.90 -1.89 -0.48
C ALA A 361 -24.30 -1.11 0.69
N GLU A 362 -25.07 -0.83 1.73
CA GLU A 362 -24.59 -0.13 2.94
C GLU A 362 -23.45 -0.89 3.63
N VAL A 363 -23.58 -2.20 3.82
CA VAL A 363 -22.52 -3.02 4.41
C VAL A 363 -21.28 -3.04 3.51
N LEU A 364 -21.45 -3.26 2.20
CA LEU A 364 -20.32 -3.27 1.25
C LEU A 364 -19.62 -1.90 1.18
N GLU A 365 -20.36 -0.81 1.33
CA GLU A 365 -19.80 0.54 1.38
C GLU A 365 -18.89 0.76 2.60
N ASN A 366 -19.25 0.19 3.75
CA ASN A 366 -18.43 0.23 4.96
C ASN A 366 -17.18 -0.66 4.85
N TRP A 367 -17.20 -1.66 3.96
CA TRP A 367 -16.06 -2.56 3.72
C TRP A 367 -15.26 -2.26 2.45
N LEU A 368 -15.52 -1.16 1.73
CA LEU A 368 -14.85 -0.85 0.46
C LEU A 368 -13.32 -0.93 0.53
N GLU A 369 -12.75 -0.58 1.68
CA GLU A 369 -11.30 -0.62 1.86
C GLU A 369 -10.72 -2.05 1.84
N PHE A 370 -11.54 -3.08 2.00
CA PHE A 370 -11.18 -4.51 1.95
C PHE A 370 -11.68 -5.21 0.69
N LEU A 371 -12.30 -4.47 -0.23
CA LEU A 371 -12.92 -5.01 -1.43
C LEU A 371 -12.19 -4.53 -2.69
N VAL A 372 -12.19 -5.39 -3.71
CA VAL A 372 -11.88 -5.02 -5.10
C VAL A 372 -13.20 -4.76 -5.81
N LEU A 373 -13.27 -3.61 -6.49
CA LEU A 373 -14.44 -3.19 -7.24
C LEU A 373 -14.16 -3.40 -8.72
N GLN A 374 -15.00 -4.20 -9.37
CA GLN A 374 -14.95 -4.42 -10.82
C GLN A 374 -16.24 -3.92 -11.44
N ARG A 375 -16.12 -3.11 -12.49
CA ARG A 375 -17.28 -2.64 -13.24
C ARG A 375 -17.53 -3.61 -14.40
N ILE A 376 -18.58 -4.41 -14.28
CA ILE A 376 -19.03 -5.34 -15.32
C ILE A 376 -20.40 -4.84 -15.79
N ASP A 377 -20.48 -4.51 -17.07
CA ASP A 377 -21.57 -3.75 -17.67
C ASP A 377 -21.85 -2.43 -16.93
N THR A 378 -23.06 -2.28 -16.39
CA THR A 378 -23.49 -1.11 -15.63
C THR A 378 -23.38 -1.31 -14.12
N LYS A 379 -22.95 -2.48 -13.64
CA LYS A 379 -22.98 -2.86 -12.23
C LYS A 379 -21.57 -2.97 -11.63
N THR A 380 -21.44 -2.51 -10.40
CA THR A 380 -20.25 -2.76 -9.56
C THR A 380 -20.35 -4.16 -8.97
N HIS A 381 -19.29 -4.93 -9.14
CA HIS A 381 -19.09 -6.24 -8.55
C HIS A 381 -17.97 -6.18 -7.51
N TYR A 382 -18.11 -7.00 -6.48
CA TYR A 382 -17.31 -6.98 -5.26
C TYR A 382 -16.70 -8.35 -5.02
N SER A 383 -15.43 -8.34 -4.59
CA SER A 383 -14.71 -9.48 -4.04
C SER A 383 -13.71 -8.97 -2.99
N PHE A 384 -13.21 -9.85 -2.13
CA PHE A 384 -12.14 -9.45 -1.21
C PHE A 384 -10.84 -9.15 -1.94
N TYR A 385 -10.03 -8.26 -1.36
CA TYR A 385 -8.80 -7.78 -2.01
C TYR A 385 -7.73 -8.83 -2.30
N HIS A 386 -7.82 -10.01 -1.68
CA HIS A 386 -6.87 -11.11 -1.88
C HIS A 386 -7.50 -12.46 -1.47
N SER A 387 -7.28 -13.51 -2.25
CA SER A 387 -7.82 -14.86 -1.95
C SER A 387 -7.31 -15.44 -0.62
N SER A 388 -6.04 -15.23 -0.25
CA SER A 388 -5.53 -15.67 1.06
C SER A 388 -6.29 -15.02 2.23
N PHE A 389 -6.69 -13.74 2.11
CA PHE A 389 -7.54 -13.08 3.12
C PHE A 389 -8.96 -13.65 3.13
N ARG A 390 -9.56 -13.86 1.95
CA ARG A 390 -10.87 -14.52 1.81
C ARG A 390 -10.89 -15.90 2.47
N ASN A 391 -9.87 -16.72 2.21
CA ASN A 391 -9.76 -18.08 2.76
C ASN A 391 -9.56 -18.04 4.29
N TRP A 392 -8.78 -17.10 4.79
CA TRP A 392 -8.62 -16.89 6.24
C TRP A 392 -9.94 -16.49 6.91
N LEU A 393 -10.72 -15.59 6.29
CA LEU A 393 -12.06 -15.26 6.76
C LEU A 393 -12.99 -16.48 6.73
N ALA A 394 -12.95 -17.30 5.68
CA ALA A 394 -13.76 -18.51 5.56
C ALA A 394 -13.48 -19.49 6.71
N GLN A 395 -12.19 -19.72 7.02
CA GLN A 395 -11.78 -20.56 8.16
C GLN A 395 -12.29 -19.99 9.48
N ARG A 396 -12.17 -18.67 9.67
CA ARG A 396 -12.65 -17.99 10.88
C ARG A 396 -14.18 -18.09 11.05
N LEU A 397 -14.95 -18.02 9.96
CA LEU A 397 -16.40 -18.21 9.98
C LEU A 397 -16.83 -19.65 10.29
N SER A 398 -15.94 -20.62 10.05
CA SER A 398 -16.19 -22.04 10.32
C SER A 398 -15.80 -22.47 11.74
N SER A 399 -14.90 -21.73 12.40
CA SER A 399 -14.62 -21.93 13.82
C SER A 399 -15.77 -21.36 14.65
N LYS A 400 -16.17 -22.05 15.73
CA LYS A 400 -17.27 -21.65 16.64
C LYS A 400 -17.01 -20.36 17.44
N GLU A 401 -16.07 -19.52 17.01
CA GLU A 401 -15.62 -18.30 17.70
C GLU A 401 -16.44 -17.05 17.32
N ILE A 402 -17.49 -17.21 16.50
CA ILE A 402 -18.32 -16.10 15.99
C ILE A 402 -19.79 -16.21 16.50
N GLU A 403 -20.10 -17.18 17.36
CA GLU A 403 -21.40 -17.23 18.06
C GLU A 403 -21.46 -16.35 19.31
#